data_AF-A0A9Q3ID46-F1
#
_entry.id   AF-A0A9Q3ID46-F1
#
_cell.length_a   1.000
_cell.length_b   1.000
_cell.length_c   1.000
_cell.angle_alpha   90.00
_cell.angle_beta   90.00
_cell.angle_gamma   90.00
#
_symmetry.space_group_name_H-M   'P 1'
#
loop_
_entity.id
_entity.type
_entity.pdbx_description
1 polymer ?
#
loop_
_entity_poly.entity_id
_entity_poly.type
_entity_poly.pdbx_seq_one_letter_code
_entity_poly.pdbx_strand_id
1 'polypeptide(L)'
;MDLGVLRKVGHNEQVEVTTPVLITWNNGKSRMVADFRALNTYTILDRYPIPRIHETVTQLSQAKSITAIDALKGFHQNVLRDNSNKLLSIIVHCVILNI
;
A
#
# COMPACT_ATOMS: atom_id res chain seq x y z
N MET A 1 -1.74 3.55 18.58
CA MET A 1 -2.88 3.89 17.71
C MET A 1 -2.99 2.80 16.68
N ASP A 2 -4.05 2.01 16.79
CA ASP A 2 -4.47 1.13 15.70
C ASP A 2 -4.86 2.02 14.51
N LEU A 3 -4.33 1.70 13.32
CA LEU A 3 -4.55 2.49 12.11
C LEU A 3 -5.82 2.05 11.37
N GLY A 4 -6.46 0.95 11.78
CA GLY A 4 -7.68 0.43 11.13
C GLY A 4 -7.46 -0.03 9.69
N VAL A 5 -6.20 -0.16 9.25
CA VAL A 5 -5.80 -0.51 7.88
C VAL A 5 -5.89 -2.02 7.60
N LEU A 6 -5.89 -2.84 8.65
CA LEU A 6 -6.00 -4.29 8.56
C LEU A 6 -7.15 -4.75 9.44
N ARG A 7 -7.83 -5.81 8.98
CA ARG A 7 -8.89 -6.49 9.73
C ARG A 7 -8.64 -7.99 9.68
N LYS A 8 -8.99 -8.69 10.75
CA LYS A 8 -9.03 -10.15 10.77
C LYS A 8 -10.13 -10.69 9.84
N VAL A 9 -9.77 -11.62 8.95
CA VAL A 9 -10.72 -12.32 8.08
C VAL A 9 -11.63 -13.22 8.92
N GLY A 10 -12.94 -13.19 8.64
CA GLY A 10 -13.92 -14.02 9.35
C GLY A 10 -13.84 -15.50 8.96
N HIS A 11 -14.27 -16.41 9.84
CA HIS A 11 -14.21 -17.86 9.60
C HIS A 11 -14.93 -18.33 8.32
N ASN A 12 -15.97 -17.62 7.89
CA ASN A 12 -16.77 -17.94 6.70
C ASN A 12 -16.59 -16.93 5.56
N GLU A 13 -15.60 -16.04 5.65
CA GLU A 13 -15.33 -15.04 4.63
C GLU A 13 -14.47 -15.64 3.53
N GLN A 14 -14.94 -15.54 2.28
CA GLN A 14 -14.20 -16.08 1.16
C GLN A 14 -12.99 -15.22 0.81
N VAL A 15 -11.84 -15.89 0.76
CA VAL A 15 -10.56 -15.33 0.33
C VAL A 15 -10.18 -15.99 -0.99
N GLU A 16 -9.84 -15.18 -1.98
CA GLU A 16 -9.48 -15.68 -3.31
C GLU A 16 -7.97 -15.89 -3.43
N VAL A 17 -7.18 -14.99 -2.85
CA VAL A 17 -5.72 -15.03 -2.91
C VAL A 17 -5.16 -14.66 -1.54
N THR A 18 -4.13 -15.39 -1.11
CA THR A 18 -3.39 -15.12 0.12
C THR A 18 -1.92 -14.94 -0.17
N THR A 19 -1.36 -13.86 0.37
CA THR A 19 0.04 -13.48 0.17
C THR A 19 0.83 -13.63 1.47
N PRO A 20 2.04 -14.23 1.45
CA PRO A 20 2.89 -14.29 2.63
C PRO A 20 3.43 -12.90 3.00
N VAL A 21 3.63 -12.67 4.30
CA VAL A 21 4.28 -11.48 4.83
C VAL A 21 5.69 -11.80 5.31
N LEU A 22 6.62 -10.95 4.90
CA LEU A 22 8.00 -10.94 5.38
C LEU A 22 8.17 -9.79 6.37
N ILE A 23 8.95 -10.02 7.43
CA ILE A 23 9.36 -8.95 8.34
C ILE A 23 10.76 -8.50 7.93
N THR A 24 10.87 -7.25 7.50
CA THR A 24 12.15 -6.64 7.13
C THR A 24 12.56 -5.62 8.20
N TRP A 25 13.84 -5.58 8.53
CA TRP A 25 14.39 -4.63 9.50
C TRP A 25 15.10 -3.52 8.76
N ASN A 26 14.76 -2.27 9.07
CA ASN A 26 15.42 -1.11 8.49
C ASN A 26 15.40 0.07 9.47
N ASN A 27 16.54 0.75 9.65
CA ASN A 27 16.70 1.92 10.53
C ASN A 27 16.14 1.68 11.95
N GLY A 28 16.43 0.52 12.53
CA GLY A 28 15.98 0.14 13.88
C GLY A 28 14.47 -0.13 14.02
N LYS A 29 13.73 -0.22 12.91
CA LYS A 29 12.29 -0.52 12.90
C LYS A 29 11.99 -1.73 12.02
N SER A 30 11.13 -2.61 12.50
CA SER A 30 10.56 -3.70 11.70
C SER A 30 9.44 -3.18 10.79
N ARG A 31 9.39 -3.68 9.57
CA ARG A 31 8.34 -3.38 8.57
C ARG A 31 7.76 -4.69 8.05
N MET A 32 6.43 -4.78 8.04
CA MET A 32 5.72 -5.84 7.34
C MET A 32 5.77 -5.58 5.84
N VAL A 33 6.20 -6.56 5.07
CA VAL A 33 6.29 -6.49 3.61
C VAL A 33 5.54 -7.69 3.04
N ALA A 34 4.37 -7.44 2.47
CA ALA A 34 3.58 -8.45 1.78
C ALA A 34 4.13 -8.67 0.37
N ASP A 35 4.30 -9.93 -0.03
CA ASP A 35 4.84 -10.30 -1.33
C ASP A 35 3.75 -10.41 -2.42
N PHE A 36 3.30 -9.26 -2.94
CA PHE A 36 2.27 -9.23 -3.98
C PHE A 36 2.78 -9.55 -5.39
N ARG A 37 4.00 -10.08 -5.57
CA ARG A 37 4.56 -10.31 -6.92
C ARG A 37 3.68 -11.22 -7.78
N ALA A 38 3.19 -12.32 -7.21
CA ALA A 38 2.28 -13.23 -7.91
C ALA A 38 0.93 -12.58 -8.19
N LEU A 39 0.37 -11.82 -7.24
CA LEU A 39 -0.89 -11.10 -7.46
C LEU A 39 -0.75 -10.07 -8.60
N ASN A 40 0.35 -9.32 -8.60
CA ASN A 40 0.62 -8.25 -9.55
C ASN A 40 0.70 -8.75 -11.01
N THR A 41 1.03 -10.03 -11.26
CA THR A 41 1.03 -10.58 -12.62
C THR A 41 -0.37 -10.82 -13.18
N TYR A 42 -1.39 -10.93 -12.31
CA TYR A 42 -2.79 -11.10 -12.70
C TYR A 42 -3.58 -9.78 -12.67
N THR A 43 -3.01 -8.71 -12.11
CA THR A 43 -3.65 -7.39 -12.07
C THR A 43 -3.41 -6.59 -13.34
N ILE A 44 -4.41 -5.84 -13.77
CA ILE A 44 -4.27 -4.86 -14.84
C ILE A 44 -3.52 -3.65 -14.28
N LEU A 45 -2.39 -3.33 -14.90
CA LEU A 45 -1.58 -2.18 -14.51
C LEU A 45 -2.28 -0.87 -14.90
N ASP A 46 -2.66 -0.07 -13.91
CA ASP A 46 -3.22 1.27 -14.12
C ASP A 46 -2.09 2.30 -14.25
N ARG A 47 -1.81 2.73 -15.49
CA ARG A 47 -0.76 3.71 -15.79
C ARG A 47 -1.36 5.12 -15.75
N TYR A 48 -1.32 5.74 -14.57
CA TYR A 48 -1.59 7.17 -14.47
C TYR A 48 -0.41 7.98 -15.02
N PRO A 49 -0.63 8.98 -15.90
CA PRO A 49 0.44 9.78 -16.45
C PRO A 49 1.07 10.64 -15.34
N ILE A 50 2.26 10.25 -14.88
CA ILE A 50 3.06 11.06 -13.97
C ILE A 50 3.81 12.11 -14.83
N PRO A 51 3.70 13.40 -14.50
CA PRO A 51 4.37 14.45 -15.26
C PRO A 51 5.89 14.26 -15.24
N ARG A 52 6.56 14.59 -16.34
CA ARG A 52 8.03 14.51 -16.39
C ARG A 52 8.62 15.58 -15.49
N ILE A 53 9.72 15.26 -14.81
CA ILE A 53 10.39 16.19 -13.88
C ILE A 53 10.67 17.55 -14.54
N HIS A 54 11.14 17.56 -15.80
CA HIS A 54 11.41 18.80 -16.54
C HIS A 54 10.15 19.64 -16.79
N GLU A 55 9.03 19.00 -17.09
CA GLU A 55 7.74 19.68 -17.32
C GLU A 55 7.25 20.33 -16.02
N THR A 56 7.30 19.59 -14.91
CA THR A 56 6.95 20.10 -13.59
C THR A 56 7.84 21.27 -13.18
N VAL A 57 9.16 21.17 -13.37
CA VAL A 57 10.10 22.27 -13.04
C VAL A 57 9.86 23.49 -13.92
N THR A 58 9.60 23.31 -15.22
CA THR A 58 9.28 24.41 -16.12
C THR A 58 8.01 25.13 -15.68
N GLN A 59 6.96 24.39 -15.30
CA GLN A 59 5.71 24.97 -14.79
C GLN A 59 5.92 25.74 -13.48
N LEU A 60 6.81 25.24 -12.60
CA LEU A 60 7.13 25.90 -11.33
C LEU A 60 8.04 27.12 -11.48
N SER A 61 8.76 27.26 -12.60
CA SER A 61 9.78 28.32 -12.80
C SER A 61 9.22 29.75 -12.74
N GLN A 62 7.93 29.94 -13.01
CA GLN A 62 7.26 31.24 -12.95
C GLN A 62 6.56 31.53 -11.61
N ALA A 63 6.62 30.58 -10.66
CA ALA A 63 5.97 30.74 -9.36
C ALA A 63 6.75 31.71 -8.45
N LYS A 64 6.05 32.64 -7.81
CA LYS A 64 6.64 33.54 -6.79
C LYS A 64 6.95 32.83 -5.48
N SER A 65 6.20 31.77 -5.16
CA SER A 65 6.39 30.90 -4.00
C SER A 65 5.97 29.48 -4.34
N ILE A 66 6.68 28.51 -3.78
CA ILE A 66 6.40 27.08 -3.95
C ILE A 66 6.15 26.49 -2.56
N THR A 67 5.06 25.74 -2.41
CA THR A 67 4.76 24.99 -1.19
C THR A 67 4.75 23.51 -1.54
N ALA A 68 5.50 22.72 -0.78
CA ALA A 68 5.53 21.28 -0.89
C ALA A 68 4.79 20.67 0.30
N ILE A 69 3.83 19.79 0.02
CA ILE A 69 3.05 19.06 1.02
C ILE A 69 3.27 17.57 0.76
N ASP A 70 3.59 16.81 1.80
CA ASP A 70 3.75 15.36 1.70
C ASP A 70 2.51 14.64 2.25
N ALA A 71 2.04 13.63 1.51
CA ALA A 71 0.93 12.79 1.94
C ALA A 71 1.47 11.66 2.84
N LEU A 72 1.56 11.95 4.15
CA LEU A 72 2.08 10.99 5.12
C LEU A 72 1.28 9.69 5.07
N LYS A 73 1.94 8.56 4.77
CA LYS A 73 1.29 7.25 4.64
C LYS A 73 0.13 7.25 3.64
N GLY A 74 0.23 8.02 2.54
CA GLY A 74 -0.87 8.23 1.59
C GLY A 74 -1.56 6.95 1.09
N PHE A 75 -0.82 5.86 0.88
CA PHE A 75 -1.41 4.57 0.49
C PHE A 75 -2.40 3.99 1.51
N HIS A 76 -2.20 4.26 2.79
CA HIS A 76 -3.06 3.79 3.88
C HIS A 76 -4.31 4.65 4.10
N GLN A 77 -4.40 5.80 3.43
CA GLN A 77 -5.55 6.69 3.53
C GLN A 77 -6.65 6.33 2.51
N ASN A 78 -6.28 5.60 1.44
CA ASN A 78 -7.22 5.20 0.39
C ASN A 78 -8.04 3.97 0.81
N VAL A 79 -9.34 4.03 0.56
CA VAL A 79 -10.27 2.92 0.83
C VAL A 79 -10.23 1.91 -0.32
N LEU A 80 -10.19 0.63 0.02
CA LEU A 80 -10.28 -0.45 -0.96
C LEU A 80 -11.73 -0.62 -1.43
N ARG A 81 -11.91 -0.94 -2.72
CA ARG A 81 -13.22 -1.28 -3.27
C ARG A 81 -13.76 -2.58 -2.63
N ASP A 82 -15.08 -2.67 -2.45
CA ASP A 82 -15.75 -3.73 -1.66
C ASP A 82 -15.37 -5.18 -2.02
N ASN A 83 -14.93 -5.45 -3.25
CA ASN A 83 -14.50 -6.79 -3.70
C ASN A 83 -12.98 -6.99 -3.74
N SER A 84 -12.18 -5.92 -3.68
CA SER A 84 -10.72 -6.03 -3.79
C SER A 84 -10.07 -6.60 -2.52
N ASN A 85 -10.76 -6.54 -1.39
CA ASN A 85 -10.28 -7.07 -0.11
C ASN A 85 -9.93 -8.57 -0.16
N LYS A 86 -10.65 -9.35 -0.98
CA LYS A 86 -10.44 -10.80 -1.12
C LYS A 86 -9.14 -11.19 -1.81
N LEU A 87 -8.58 -10.26 -2.59
CA LEU A 87 -7.32 -10.43 -3.33
C LEU A 87 -6.10 -10.00 -2.50
N LEU A 88 -6.31 -9.10 -1.55
CA LEU A 88 -5.27 -8.47 -0.75
C LEU A 88 -5.11 -9.11 0.63
N SER A 89 -5.61 -10.33 0.81
CA SER A 89 -5.45 -11.04 2.07
C SER A 89 -3.99 -11.42 2.29
N ILE A 90 -3.56 -11.32 3.55
CA ILE A 90 -2.19 -11.62 3.96
C ILE A 90 -2.20 -12.71 5.02
N ILE A 91 -1.23 -13.62 4.92
CA ILE A 91 -0.98 -14.63 5.96
C ILE A 91 0.30 -14.29 6.70
N VAL A 92 0.19 -14.32 8.02
CA VAL A 92 1.29 -14.17 8.96
C VAL A 92 1.40 -15.47 9.74
N HIS A 93 2.61 -16.03 9.87
CA HIS A 93 2.80 -17.16 10.77
C HIS A 93 2.62 -16.67 12.22
N CYS A 94 1.78 -17.40 12.96
CA CYS A 94 0.88 -16.93 14.02
C CYS A 94 1.52 -16.47 15.37
N VAL A 95 2.72 -15.90 15.41
CA VAL A 95 3.36 -15.58 16.72
C VAL A 95 3.61 -14.09 16.97
N ILE A 96 3.52 -13.22 15.96
CA ILE A 96 4.10 -11.87 16.09
C ILE A 96 3.04 -10.74 16.13
N LEU A 97 1.80 -10.98 15.72
CA LEU A 97 0.80 -9.92 15.55
C LEU A 97 -0.48 -10.24 16.34
N ASN A 98 -0.58 -9.69 17.55
CA ASN A 98 -1.86 -9.49 18.22
C ASN A 98 -2.52 -8.25 17.60
N ILE A 99 -3.34 -8.48 16.58
CA ILE A 99 -4.24 -7.48 15.98
C ILE A 99 -5.57 -7.53 16.73
#